data_AF-A0A6A3M161-F1
#
_entry.id   AF-A0A6A3M161-F1
#
_cell.length_a   1.000
_cell.length_b   1.000
_cell.length_c   1.000
_cell.angle_alpha   90.00
_cell.angle_beta   90.00
_cell.angle_gamma   90.00
#
_symmetry.space_group_name_H-M   'P 1'
#
loop_
_entity.id
_entity.type
_entity.pdbx_description
1 polymer ?
#
loop_
_entity_poly.entity_id
_entity_poly.type
_entity_poly.pdbx_seq_one_letter_code
_entity_poly.pdbx_strand_id
1 'polypeptide(L)'
;MISFGLAVVFGLVLVNGEYTTYQGVNSAVGVIFMTALYQSYISYVGCLPFTSRERVSYYRERDSQTYSAFWYFIGATVAEIPFVFASGLIFIVIFFPLMGIGSFTTAVLYWINGSLFVLLEVYLAQMFIYALPTVEVAAIVGVFINATFLLFAGFNPPAGSIPTGYIWLYYLTPQRYTFSILISLLFGDCPVDPTYDEATQSYINVGPQIGCQPLQNAPLSIGHTTVKNYIADVFKIKYDDIWTNFGYVFLYIVVIRVISLLSLRYLNHQKR
;
A
#
# COMPACT_ATOMS: atom_id res chain seq x y z
N MET A 1 14.16 -3.56 -12.88
CA MET A 1 15.40 -3.88 -12.12
C MET A 1 15.25 -3.63 -10.63
N ILE A 2 14.73 -2.47 -10.19
CA ILE A 2 14.64 -2.16 -8.76
C ILE A 2 13.61 -3.05 -8.03
N SER A 3 12.43 -3.29 -8.62
CA SER A 3 11.40 -4.18 -8.06
C SER A 3 11.91 -5.61 -7.85
N PHE A 4 12.80 -6.09 -8.73
CA PHE A 4 13.46 -7.39 -8.60
C PHE A 4 14.39 -7.42 -7.37
N GLY A 5 15.26 -6.42 -7.23
CA GLY A 5 16.19 -6.33 -6.10
C GLY A 5 15.46 -6.24 -4.76
N LEU A 6 14.40 -5.43 -4.69
CA LEU A 6 13.55 -5.33 -3.49
C LEU A 6 12.87 -6.66 -3.15
N ALA A 7 12.29 -7.34 -4.15
CA ALA A 7 11.62 -8.62 -3.94
C ALA A 7 12.57 -9.68 -3.37
N VAL A 8 13.80 -9.75 -3.88
CA VAL A 8 14.80 -10.70 -3.39
C VAL A 8 15.26 -10.34 -1.97
N VAL A 9 15.67 -9.08 -1.74
CA VAL A 9 16.21 -8.65 -0.44
C VAL A 9 15.20 -8.86 0.68
N PHE A 10 13.97 -8.39 0.51
CA PHE A 10 12.94 -8.53 1.53
C PHE A 10 12.31 -9.92 1.57
N GLY A 11 12.23 -10.61 0.42
CA GLY A 11 11.72 -11.98 0.37
C GLY A 11 12.64 -12.94 1.12
N LEU A 12 13.96 -12.79 1.03
CA LEU A 12 14.93 -13.60 1.77
C LEU A 12 14.79 -13.47 3.30
N VAL A 13 14.32 -12.33 3.80
CA VAL A 13 14.08 -12.13 5.24
C VAL A 13 12.93 -13.00 5.75
N LEU A 14 11.97 -13.34 4.88
CA LEU A 14 10.77 -14.11 5.21
C LEU A 14 10.94 -15.61 4.98
N VAL A 15 12.07 -16.04 4.43
CA VAL A 15 12.37 -17.46 4.22
C VAL A 15 12.49 -18.15 5.57
N ASN A 16 11.73 -19.24 5.76
CA ASN A 16 11.62 -20.01 7.01
C ASN A 16 11.05 -19.22 8.20
N GLY A 17 10.29 -18.14 7.96
CA GLY A 17 9.63 -17.39 9.03
C GLY A 17 8.52 -18.19 9.71
N GLU A 18 8.53 -18.26 11.05
CA GLU A 18 7.44 -18.85 11.85
C GLU A 18 6.33 -17.82 12.10
N TYR A 19 5.31 -17.82 11.25
CA TYR A 19 4.20 -16.87 11.26
C TYR A 19 3.14 -17.09 12.36
N THR A 20 3.41 -17.97 13.31
CA THR A 20 2.56 -18.23 14.49
C THR A 20 3.10 -17.57 15.76
N THR A 21 4.38 -17.15 15.74
CA THR A 21 5.02 -16.50 16.90
C THR A 21 4.77 -15.00 16.90
N TYR A 22 4.67 -14.39 18.07
CA TYR A 22 4.52 -12.93 18.23
C TYR A 22 5.59 -12.16 17.46
N GLN A 23 6.85 -12.58 17.57
CA GLN A 23 7.96 -11.94 16.86
C GLN A 23 7.88 -12.18 15.35
N GLY A 24 7.51 -13.39 14.91
CA GLY A 24 7.39 -13.72 13.50
C GLY A 24 6.28 -12.93 12.81
N VAL A 25 5.09 -12.83 13.42
CA VAL A 25 3.97 -12.02 12.90
C VAL A 25 4.36 -10.55 12.78
N ASN A 26 4.93 -9.95 13.83
CA ASN A 26 5.34 -8.55 13.78
C ASN A 26 6.43 -8.29 12.72
N SER A 27 7.39 -9.22 12.59
CA SER A 27 8.43 -9.14 11.57
C SER A 27 7.83 -9.23 10.17
N ALA A 28 6.91 -10.16 9.94
CA ALA A 28 6.23 -10.33 8.66
C ALA A 28 5.41 -9.10 8.27
N VAL A 29 4.58 -8.60 9.19
CA VAL A 29 3.79 -7.38 9.02
C VAL A 29 4.70 -6.18 8.70
N GLY A 30 5.84 -6.06 9.39
CA GLY A 30 6.83 -5.01 9.13
C GLY A 30 7.49 -5.12 7.76
N VAL A 31 7.86 -6.33 7.32
CA VAL A 31 8.43 -6.53 5.98
C VAL A 31 7.40 -6.24 4.89
N ILE A 32 6.14 -6.66 5.06
CA ILE A 32 5.05 -6.37 4.12
C ILE A 32 4.81 -4.85 4.03
N PHE A 33 4.79 -4.17 5.17
CA PHE A 33 4.69 -2.70 5.22
C PHE A 33 5.85 -2.03 4.47
N MET A 34 7.09 -2.40 4.80
CA MET A 34 8.29 -1.82 4.20
C MET A 34 8.34 -2.09 2.69
N THR A 35 8.07 -3.31 2.24
CA THR A 35 8.10 -3.64 0.81
C THR A 35 7.07 -2.85 0.01
N ALA A 36 5.83 -2.77 0.49
CA ALA A 36 4.78 -1.99 -0.17
C ALA A 36 5.16 -0.50 -0.28
N LEU A 37 5.71 0.06 0.80
CA LEU A 37 6.13 1.46 0.85
C LEU A 37 7.31 1.75 -0.07
N TYR A 38 8.40 0.97 0.03
CA TYR A 38 9.58 1.19 -0.78
C TYR A 38 9.29 1.01 -2.27
N GLN A 39 8.49 0.00 -2.64
CA GLN A 39 8.10 -0.21 -4.02
C GLN A 39 7.34 0.99 -4.60
N SER A 40 6.42 1.56 -3.82
CA SER A 40 5.58 2.67 -4.28
C SER A 40 6.34 4.00 -4.25
N TYR A 41 7.17 4.24 -3.23
CA TYR A 41 7.97 5.45 -3.10
C TYR A 41 9.05 5.58 -4.20
N ILE A 42 9.66 4.47 -4.61
CA ILE A 42 10.63 4.51 -5.72
C ILE A 42 9.95 4.89 -7.03
N SER A 43 8.76 4.33 -7.31
CA SER A 43 7.96 4.70 -8.48
C SER A 43 7.51 6.16 -8.43
N TYR A 44 7.12 6.66 -7.24
CA TYR A 44 6.82 8.07 -7.00
C TYR A 44 7.99 8.99 -7.38
N VAL A 45 9.17 8.76 -6.80
CA VAL A 45 10.36 9.59 -7.03
C VAL A 45 10.82 9.50 -8.49
N GLY A 46 10.75 8.33 -9.11
CA GLY A 46 11.10 8.13 -10.52
C GLY A 46 10.16 8.85 -11.49
N CYS A 47 8.87 8.98 -11.13
CA CYS A 47 7.85 9.60 -11.97
C CYS A 47 7.97 11.14 -12.02
N LEU A 48 8.44 11.79 -10.94
CA LEU A 48 8.57 13.25 -10.85
C LEU A 48 9.36 13.88 -12.02
N PRO A 49 10.65 13.53 -12.25
CA PRO A 49 11.42 14.13 -13.33
C PRO A 49 10.94 13.69 -14.71
N PHE A 50 10.36 12.49 -14.84
CA PHE A 50 9.80 12.00 -16.09
C PHE A 50 8.61 12.86 -16.53
N THR A 51 7.61 13.02 -15.65
CA THR A 51 6.42 13.83 -15.91
C THR A 51 6.78 15.30 -16.15
N SER A 52 7.79 15.83 -15.45
CA SER A 52 8.22 17.21 -15.67
C SER A 52 8.79 17.45 -17.07
N ARG A 53 9.47 16.47 -17.66
CA ARG A 53 9.97 16.56 -19.04
C ARG A 53 8.81 16.52 -20.03
N GLU A 54 7.85 15.63 -19.82
CA GLU A 54 6.66 15.53 -20.68
C GLU A 54 5.79 16.79 -20.63
N ARG A 55 5.67 17.43 -19.46
CA ARG A 55 4.93 18.69 -19.27
C ARG A 55 5.42 19.81 -20.19
N VAL A 56 6.73 19.87 -20.48
CA VAL A 56 7.30 20.89 -21.38
C VAL A 56 6.86 20.65 -22.82
N SER A 57 6.93 19.40 -23.28
CA SER A 57 6.44 19.01 -24.61
C SER A 57 4.93 19.26 -24.74
N TYR A 58 4.16 18.92 -23.70
CA TYR A 58 2.73 19.16 -23.61
C TYR A 58 2.37 20.63 -23.82
N TYR A 59 3.04 21.56 -23.14
CA TYR A 59 2.74 22.98 -23.29
C TYR A 59 2.98 23.48 -24.73
N ARG A 60 4.08 23.05 -25.36
CA ARG A 60 4.38 23.40 -26.76
C ARG A 60 3.32 22.87 -27.74
N GLU A 61 2.82 21.66 -27.52
CA GLU A 61 1.80 21.03 -28.35
C GLU A 61 0.41 21.64 -28.11
N ARG A 62 0.12 22.07 -26.88
CA ARG A 62 -1.09 22.81 -26.54
C ARG A 62 -1.11 24.20 -27.20
N ASP A 63 0.02 24.90 -27.22
CA ASP A 63 0.14 26.21 -27.88
C ASP A 63 -0.04 26.09 -29.40
N SER A 64 0.38 24.97 -29.99
CA SER A 64 0.13 24.62 -31.39
C SER A 64 -1.30 24.11 -31.66
N GLN A 65 -2.16 24.03 -30.64
CA GLN A 65 -3.53 23.53 -30.70
C GLN A 65 -3.66 22.08 -31.22
N THR A 66 -2.63 21.24 -31.04
CA THR A 66 -2.62 19.86 -31.56
C THR A 66 -3.65 18.97 -30.87
N TYR A 67 -3.84 19.13 -29.55
CA TYR A 67 -4.85 18.39 -28.78
C TYR A 67 -5.24 19.15 -27.50
N SER A 68 -6.36 18.74 -26.88
CA SER A 68 -6.83 19.32 -25.61
C SER A 68 -6.13 18.70 -24.40
N ALA A 69 -6.11 19.43 -23.27
CA ALA A 69 -5.56 18.93 -22.00
C ALA A 69 -6.16 17.59 -21.56
N PHE A 70 -7.43 17.36 -21.88
CA PHE A 70 -8.14 16.15 -21.52
C PHE A 70 -7.57 14.91 -22.24
N TRP A 71 -7.29 15.00 -23.55
CA TRP A 71 -6.78 13.87 -24.30
C TRP A 71 -5.35 13.47 -23.91
N TYR A 72 -4.49 14.47 -23.66
CA TYR A 72 -3.18 14.21 -23.06
C TYR A 72 -3.30 13.52 -21.71
N PHE A 73 -4.17 14.03 -20.83
CA PHE A 73 -4.37 13.45 -19.51
C PHE A 73 -4.84 12.00 -19.57
N ILE A 74 -5.78 11.66 -20.45
CA ILE A 74 -6.24 10.27 -20.64
C ILE A 74 -5.10 9.39 -21.15
N GLY A 75 -4.32 9.86 -22.13
CA GLY A 75 -3.15 9.13 -22.63
C GLY A 75 -2.12 8.84 -21.53
N ALA A 76 -1.74 9.87 -20.77
CA ALA A 76 -0.84 9.73 -19.62
C ALA A 76 -1.41 8.83 -18.51
N THR A 77 -2.74 8.80 -18.33
CA THR A 77 -3.40 7.89 -17.37
C THR A 77 -3.22 6.44 -17.78
N VAL A 78 -3.60 6.13 -19.03
CA VAL A 78 -3.69 4.76 -19.53
C VAL A 78 -2.30 4.17 -19.75
N ALA A 79 -1.33 5.00 -20.15
CA ALA A 79 0.04 4.57 -20.38
C ALA A 79 0.69 3.96 -19.13
N GLU A 80 0.44 4.50 -17.94
CA GLU A 80 1.08 4.06 -16.69
C GLU A 80 0.60 2.68 -16.19
N ILE A 81 -0.67 2.35 -16.44
CA ILE A 81 -1.30 1.12 -15.94
C ILE A 81 -0.51 -0.14 -16.32
N PRO A 82 -0.20 -0.42 -17.61
CA PRO A 82 0.52 -1.63 -17.99
C PRO A 82 1.94 -1.69 -17.38
N PHE A 83 2.64 -0.56 -17.28
CA PHE A 83 3.99 -0.54 -16.70
C PHE A 83 3.98 -0.87 -15.20
N VAL A 84 3.04 -0.27 -14.45
CA VAL A 84 2.92 -0.51 -13.01
C VAL A 84 2.49 -1.94 -12.72
N PHE A 85 1.52 -2.47 -13.46
CA PHE A 85 1.05 -3.85 -13.27
C PHE A 85 2.12 -4.88 -13.67
N ALA A 86 2.87 -4.65 -14.75
CA ALA A 86 3.98 -5.52 -15.13
C ALA A 86 5.12 -5.50 -14.10
N SER A 87 5.48 -4.31 -13.59
CA SER A 87 6.49 -4.16 -12.53
C SER A 87 6.07 -4.85 -11.23
N GLY A 88 4.79 -4.72 -10.86
CA GLY A 88 4.20 -5.41 -9.71
C GLY A 88 4.17 -6.92 -9.88
N LEU A 89 3.94 -7.41 -11.10
CA LEU A 89 3.92 -8.84 -11.38
C LEU A 89 5.31 -9.47 -11.17
N ILE A 90 6.35 -8.79 -11.67
CA ILE A 90 7.75 -9.21 -11.44
C ILE A 90 8.06 -9.28 -9.94
N PHE A 91 7.58 -8.30 -9.16
CA PHE A 91 7.77 -8.31 -7.71
C PHE A 91 7.07 -9.52 -7.07
N ILE A 92 5.80 -9.76 -7.38
CA ILE A 92 5.00 -10.81 -6.72
C ILE A 92 5.45 -12.22 -7.07
N VAL A 93 5.83 -12.47 -8.33
CA VAL A 93 6.31 -13.79 -8.77
C VAL A 93 7.54 -14.24 -7.97
N ILE A 94 8.32 -13.30 -7.43
CA ILE A 94 9.51 -13.59 -6.62
C ILE A 94 9.18 -13.54 -5.13
N PHE A 95 8.54 -12.47 -4.68
CA PHE A 95 8.32 -12.21 -3.25
C PHE A 95 7.30 -13.17 -2.63
N PHE A 96 6.21 -13.50 -3.34
CA PHE A 96 5.14 -14.31 -2.78
C PHE A 96 5.55 -15.77 -2.51
N PRO A 97 6.26 -16.46 -3.43
CA PRO A 97 6.79 -17.80 -3.13
C PRO A 97 7.80 -17.83 -1.99
N LEU A 98 8.61 -16.77 -1.84
CA LEU A 98 9.58 -16.67 -0.73
C LEU A 98 8.92 -16.52 0.63
N MET A 99 7.73 -15.89 0.68
CA MET A 99 6.92 -15.81 1.89
C MET A 99 6.36 -17.18 2.30
N GLY A 100 6.05 -18.03 1.31
CA GLY A 100 5.61 -19.41 1.53
C GLY A 100 4.20 -19.55 2.13
N ILE A 101 3.39 -18.49 2.13
CA ILE A 101 2.05 -18.47 2.70
C ILE A 101 1.00 -17.99 1.69
N GLY A 102 -0.24 -18.45 1.87
CA GLY A 102 -1.38 -18.05 1.05
C GLY A 102 -1.62 -18.94 -0.17
N SER A 103 -2.77 -18.71 -0.80
CA SER A 103 -3.22 -19.38 -2.03
C SER A 103 -2.91 -18.56 -3.28
N PHE A 104 -3.08 -19.16 -4.46
CA PHE A 104 -2.99 -18.45 -5.73
C PHE A 104 -3.90 -17.21 -5.78
N THR A 105 -5.13 -17.33 -5.26
CA THR A 105 -6.08 -16.20 -5.19
C THR A 105 -5.53 -15.06 -4.34
N THR A 106 -4.93 -15.35 -3.18
CA THR A 106 -4.31 -14.32 -2.34
C THR A 106 -3.11 -13.66 -3.02
N ALA A 107 -2.33 -14.41 -3.80
CA ALA A 107 -1.21 -13.85 -4.57
C ALA A 107 -1.69 -12.85 -5.63
N VAL A 108 -2.76 -13.19 -6.35
CA VAL A 108 -3.36 -12.31 -7.36
C VAL A 108 -3.95 -11.06 -6.73
N LEU A 109 -4.67 -11.19 -5.61
CA LEU A 109 -5.24 -10.03 -4.91
C LEU A 109 -4.15 -9.14 -4.29
N TYR A 110 -3.09 -9.74 -3.75
CA TYR A 110 -1.92 -9.01 -3.27
C TYR A 110 -1.27 -8.23 -4.40
N TRP A 111 -1.07 -8.86 -5.58
CA TRP A 111 -0.53 -8.21 -6.76
C TRP A 111 -1.39 -7.03 -7.21
N ILE A 112 -2.71 -7.23 -7.35
CA ILE A 112 -3.64 -6.17 -7.76
C ILE A 112 -3.57 -5.00 -6.77
N ASN A 113 -3.66 -5.26 -5.47
CA ASN A 113 -3.60 -4.21 -4.44
C ASN A 113 -2.25 -3.48 -4.42
N GLY A 114 -1.14 -4.23 -4.48
CA GLY A 114 0.20 -3.66 -4.53
C GLY A 114 0.40 -2.78 -5.78
N SER A 115 -0.05 -3.24 -6.95
CA SER A 115 0.00 -2.47 -8.19
C SER A 115 -0.91 -1.23 -8.14
N LEU A 116 -2.11 -1.33 -7.56
CA LEU A 116 -2.98 -0.17 -7.36
C LEU A 116 -2.36 0.88 -6.43
N PHE A 117 -1.64 0.44 -5.40
CA PHE A 117 -0.95 1.35 -4.49
C PHE A 117 0.22 2.07 -5.16
N VAL A 118 1.03 1.33 -5.93
CA VAL A 118 2.09 1.94 -6.75
C VAL A 118 1.49 2.94 -7.75
N LEU A 119 0.35 2.59 -8.36
CA LEU A 119 -0.34 3.45 -9.32
C LEU A 119 -0.86 4.73 -8.64
N LEU A 120 -1.40 4.62 -7.43
CA LEU A 120 -1.84 5.76 -6.62
C LEU A 120 -0.68 6.72 -6.36
N GLU A 121 0.49 6.21 -5.96
CA GLU A 121 1.68 7.03 -5.72
C GLU A 121 2.23 7.66 -7.01
N VAL A 122 2.26 6.93 -8.13
CA VAL A 122 2.65 7.48 -9.44
C VAL A 122 1.71 8.63 -9.85
N TYR A 123 0.40 8.46 -9.67
CA TYR A 123 -0.56 9.52 -9.96
C TYR A 123 -0.46 10.70 -9.00
N LEU A 124 -0.09 10.46 -7.74
CA LEU A 124 0.20 11.52 -6.79
C LEU A 124 1.43 12.34 -7.23
N ALA A 125 2.49 11.68 -7.71
CA ALA A 125 3.65 12.36 -8.28
C ALA A 125 3.27 13.25 -9.48
N GLN A 126 2.48 12.70 -10.41
CA GLN A 126 1.97 13.46 -11.56
C GLN A 126 1.13 14.67 -11.12
N MET A 127 0.26 14.50 -10.12
CA MET A 127 -0.55 15.58 -9.56
C MET A 127 0.32 16.72 -9.05
N PHE A 128 1.39 16.43 -8.30
CA PHE A 128 2.29 17.46 -7.79
C PHE A 128 3.05 18.16 -8.91
N ILE A 129 3.51 17.43 -9.93
CA ILE A 129 4.18 18.06 -11.08
C ILE A 129 3.24 18.96 -11.87
N TYR A 130 1.95 18.63 -11.98
CA TYR A 130 1.00 19.52 -12.63
C TYR A 130 0.63 20.73 -11.74
N ALA A 131 0.57 20.54 -10.43
CA ALA A 131 0.22 21.59 -9.48
C ALA A 131 1.36 22.58 -9.19
N LEU A 132 2.61 22.12 -9.15
CA LEU A 132 3.76 22.87 -8.64
C LEU A 132 4.74 23.27 -9.75
N PRO A 133 5.46 24.39 -9.58
CA PRO A 133 6.26 24.98 -10.65
C PRO A 133 7.50 24.14 -10.99
N THR A 134 8.21 23.61 -9.98
CA THR A 134 9.48 22.90 -10.18
C THR A 134 9.45 21.49 -9.58
N VAL A 135 10.34 20.63 -10.07
CA VAL A 135 10.49 19.25 -9.58
C VAL A 135 10.93 19.22 -8.13
N GLU A 136 11.79 20.15 -7.73
CA GLU A 136 12.31 20.25 -6.37
C GLU A 136 11.21 20.56 -5.37
N VAL A 137 10.33 21.53 -5.69
CA VAL A 137 9.19 21.88 -4.83
C VAL A 137 8.20 20.72 -4.75
N ALA A 138 7.91 20.07 -5.88
CA ALA A 138 7.06 18.88 -5.92
C ALA A 138 7.62 17.71 -5.10
N ALA A 139 8.93 17.49 -5.18
CA ALA A 139 9.62 16.47 -4.39
C ALA A 139 9.52 16.78 -2.89
N ILE A 140 9.86 17.99 -2.46
CA ILE A 140 9.84 18.37 -1.03
C ILE A 140 8.42 18.25 -0.45
N VAL A 141 7.42 18.81 -1.13
CA VAL A 141 6.02 18.77 -0.67
C VAL A 141 5.51 17.33 -0.64
N GLY A 142 5.80 16.55 -1.67
CA GLY A 142 5.32 15.18 -1.72
C GLY A 142 6.02 14.25 -0.73
N VAL A 143 7.30 14.46 -0.43
CA VAL A 143 8.00 13.74 0.65
C VAL A 143 7.39 14.08 2.00
N PHE A 144 7.08 15.35 2.27
CA PHE A 144 6.42 15.75 3.50
C PHE A 144 5.03 15.10 3.67
N ILE A 145 4.23 15.08 2.60
CA ILE A 145 2.90 14.44 2.60
C ILE A 145 3.02 12.93 2.78
N ASN A 146 3.92 12.27 2.04
CA ASN A 146 4.16 10.83 2.17
C ASN A 146 4.70 10.45 3.56
N ALA A 147 5.57 11.27 4.17
CA ALA A 147 6.05 11.04 5.53
C ALA A 147 4.93 11.18 6.57
N THR A 148 4.03 12.14 6.39
CA THR A 148 2.85 12.31 7.25
C THR A 148 1.95 11.08 7.13
N PHE A 149 1.63 10.67 5.91
CA PHE A 149 0.83 9.49 5.64
C PHE A 149 1.46 8.20 6.16
N LEU A 150 2.79 8.05 6.04
CA LEU A 150 3.52 6.92 6.59
C LEU A 150 3.30 6.79 8.11
N LEU A 151 3.39 7.90 8.84
CA LEU A 151 3.20 7.93 10.28
C LEU A 151 1.78 7.50 10.69
N PHE A 152 0.78 7.84 9.87
CA PHE A 152 -0.62 7.51 10.11
C PHE A 152 -1.12 6.29 9.32
N ALA A 153 -0.22 5.46 8.78
CA ALA A 153 -0.61 4.25 8.05
C ALA A 153 -1.06 3.09 8.98
N GLY A 154 -0.76 3.18 10.29
CA GLY A 154 -1.28 2.28 11.31
C GLY A 154 -0.39 1.07 11.65
N PHE A 155 0.85 1.04 11.16
CA PHE A 155 1.86 0.05 11.58
C PHE A 155 2.71 0.54 12.76
N ASN A 156 3.39 1.68 12.60
CA ASN A 156 4.22 2.28 13.65
C ASN A 156 3.99 3.81 13.70
N PRO A 157 3.18 4.32 14.65
CA PRO A 157 2.48 3.59 15.72
C PRO A 157 1.37 2.65 15.19
N PRO A 158 1.05 1.56 15.93
CA PRO A 158 -0.10 0.72 15.62
C PRO A 158 -1.39 1.54 15.66
N ALA A 159 -2.33 1.22 14.78
CA ALA A 159 -3.59 1.98 14.65
C ALA A 159 -4.37 2.10 15.98
N GLY A 160 -4.32 1.07 16.84
CA GLY A 160 -4.96 1.10 18.15
C GLY A 160 -4.38 2.12 19.13
N SER A 161 -3.16 2.59 18.90
CA SER A 161 -2.44 3.53 19.78
C SER A 161 -2.49 4.97 19.28
N ILE A 162 -3.17 5.25 18.15
CA ILE A 162 -3.28 6.60 17.60
C ILE A 162 -4.25 7.42 18.48
N PRO A 163 -3.82 8.58 19.04
CA PRO A 163 -4.69 9.40 19.87
C PRO A 163 -5.93 9.89 19.12
N THR A 164 -7.07 9.99 19.83
CA THR A 164 -8.37 10.37 19.24
C THR A 164 -8.33 11.70 18.47
N GLY A 165 -7.52 12.67 18.91
CA GLY A 165 -7.38 13.96 18.24
C GLY A 165 -6.79 13.89 16.82
N TYR A 166 -5.97 12.88 16.52
CA TYR A 166 -5.29 12.71 15.22
C TYR A 166 -5.84 11.55 14.39
N ILE A 167 -6.89 10.86 14.87
CA ILE A 167 -7.43 9.67 14.20
C ILE A 167 -7.99 10.00 12.80
N TRP A 168 -8.39 11.24 12.54
CA TRP A 168 -8.83 11.68 11.22
C TRP A 168 -7.71 11.58 10.16
N LEU A 169 -6.44 11.78 10.54
CA LEU A 169 -5.30 11.62 9.65
C LEU A 169 -5.11 10.15 9.25
N TYR A 170 -5.38 9.23 10.17
CA TYR A 170 -5.42 7.80 9.87
C TYR A 170 -6.47 7.51 8.79
N TYR A 171 -7.71 8.02 8.93
CA TYR A 171 -8.74 7.84 7.91
C TYR A 171 -8.43 8.50 6.56
N LEU A 172 -7.70 9.62 6.55
CA LEU A 172 -7.28 10.34 5.34
C LEU A 172 -6.09 9.68 4.61
N THR A 173 -5.34 8.82 5.28
CA THR A 173 -4.10 8.25 4.74
C THR A 173 -4.42 7.13 3.74
N PRO A 174 -4.11 7.23 2.45
CA PRO A 174 -4.40 6.17 1.48
C PRO A 174 -3.62 4.87 1.77
N GLN A 175 -2.41 4.98 2.30
CA GLN A 175 -1.50 3.87 2.63
C GLN A 175 -2.12 2.89 3.63
N ARG A 176 -2.99 3.37 4.54
CA ARG A 176 -3.64 2.49 5.53
C ARG A 176 -4.52 1.42 4.87
N TYR A 177 -5.20 1.78 3.78
CA TYR A 177 -6.19 0.92 3.13
C TYR A 177 -5.48 -0.20 2.40
N THR A 178 -4.44 0.14 1.63
CA THR A 178 -3.56 -0.83 0.99
C THR A 178 -2.94 -1.75 2.04
N PHE A 179 -2.36 -1.18 3.11
CA PHE A 179 -1.71 -1.96 4.15
C PHE A 179 -2.69 -2.93 4.83
N SER A 180 -3.88 -2.46 5.18
CA SER A 180 -4.95 -3.30 5.73
C SER A 180 -5.31 -4.45 4.81
N ILE A 181 -5.41 -4.23 3.49
CA ILE A 181 -5.70 -5.30 2.52
C ILE A 181 -4.58 -6.34 2.51
N LEU A 182 -3.31 -5.92 2.42
CA LEU A 182 -2.18 -6.85 2.34
C LEU A 182 -2.11 -7.76 3.58
N ILE A 183 -2.30 -7.18 4.77
CA ILE A 183 -2.26 -7.93 6.03
C ILE A 183 -3.50 -8.82 6.19
N SER A 184 -4.69 -8.32 5.88
CA SER A 184 -5.92 -9.11 5.94
C SER A 184 -5.88 -10.32 4.99
N LEU A 185 -5.32 -10.16 3.79
CA LEU A 185 -5.20 -11.27 2.82
C LEU A 185 -4.32 -12.42 3.32
N LEU A 186 -3.31 -12.13 4.14
CA LEU A 186 -2.33 -13.11 4.59
C LEU A 186 -2.68 -13.71 5.96
N PHE A 187 -3.22 -12.89 6.86
CA PHE A 187 -3.42 -13.28 8.27
C PHE A 187 -4.87 -13.15 8.75
N GLY A 188 -5.77 -12.60 7.93
CA GLY A 188 -7.16 -12.38 8.31
C GLY A 188 -8.10 -13.56 8.04
N ASP A 189 -7.69 -14.52 7.19
CA ASP A 189 -8.54 -15.66 6.83
C ASP A 189 -8.65 -16.65 7.99
N CYS A 190 -9.82 -16.68 8.62
CA CYS A 190 -10.21 -17.70 9.59
C CYS A 190 -11.74 -17.81 9.61
N PRO A 191 -12.33 -18.82 8.95
CA PRO A 191 -13.79 -18.98 8.85
C PRO A 191 -14.46 -19.34 10.17
N VAL A 192 -13.76 -20.08 11.04
CA VAL A 192 -14.24 -20.49 12.37
C VAL A 192 -13.17 -20.10 13.38
N ASP A 193 -13.50 -19.16 14.26
CA ASP A 193 -12.57 -18.72 15.28
C ASP A 193 -12.37 -19.83 16.34
N PRO A 194 -11.11 -20.23 16.61
CA PRO A 194 -10.85 -21.24 17.63
C PRO A 194 -11.16 -20.72 19.03
N THR A 195 -11.75 -21.57 19.84
CA THR A 195 -12.13 -21.25 21.22
C THR A 195 -11.04 -21.68 22.18
N TYR A 196 -10.61 -20.75 23.04
CA TYR A 196 -9.69 -21.06 24.13
C TYR A 196 -10.44 -21.74 25.26
N ASP A 197 -10.04 -22.96 25.60
CA ASP A 197 -10.57 -23.69 26.74
C ASP A 197 -9.65 -23.51 27.94
N GLU A 198 -10.15 -22.79 28.96
CA GLU A 198 -9.42 -22.49 30.20
C GLU A 198 -9.08 -23.76 30.99
N ALA A 199 -9.88 -24.83 30.87
CA ALA A 199 -9.69 -26.07 31.62
C ALA A 199 -8.53 -26.91 31.06
N THR A 200 -8.37 -26.93 29.73
CA THR A 200 -7.30 -27.68 29.04
C THR A 200 -6.11 -26.79 28.67
N GLN A 201 -6.19 -25.48 28.92
CA GLN A 201 -5.18 -24.47 28.54
C GLN A 201 -4.82 -24.54 27.05
N SER A 202 -5.78 -24.93 26.20
CA SER A 202 -5.56 -25.23 24.79
C SER A 202 -6.66 -24.66 23.91
N TYR A 203 -6.35 -24.42 22.63
CA TYR A 203 -7.34 -23.99 21.65
C TYR A 203 -8.00 -25.20 21.01
N ILE A 204 -9.34 -25.20 21.01
CA ILE A 204 -10.16 -26.20 20.36
C ILE A 204 -10.61 -25.66 18.99
N ASN A 205 -10.75 -26.55 18.00
CA ASN A 205 -11.18 -26.24 16.63
C ASN A 205 -10.22 -25.33 15.84
N VAL A 206 -8.92 -25.51 16.00
CA VAL A 206 -7.91 -24.74 15.25
C VAL A 206 -7.92 -25.14 13.77
N GLY A 207 -8.27 -24.20 12.90
CA GLY A 207 -8.21 -24.36 11.44
C GLY A 207 -6.77 -24.36 10.89
N PRO A 208 -6.53 -24.89 9.68
CA PRO A 208 -5.21 -24.93 9.05
C PRO A 208 -4.68 -23.55 8.62
N GLN A 209 -5.53 -22.53 8.53
CA GLN A 209 -5.14 -21.17 8.15
C GLN A 209 -4.32 -20.50 9.25
N ILE A 210 -3.33 -19.69 8.85
CA ILE A 210 -2.44 -18.97 9.79
C ILE A 210 -3.23 -18.04 10.71
N GLY A 211 -4.29 -17.38 10.20
CA GLY A 211 -5.16 -16.52 11.00
C GLY A 211 -5.85 -17.25 12.17
N CYS A 212 -6.15 -18.54 12.00
CA CYS A 212 -6.76 -19.38 13.05
C CYS A 212 -5.74 -19.93 14.04
N GLN A 213 -4.43 -19.87 13.76
CA GLN A 213 -3.43 -20.43 14.66
C GLN A 213 -3.32 -19.59 15.94
N PRO A 214 -3.09 -20.24 17.10
CA PRO A 214 -2.86 -19.53 18.34
C PRO A 214 -1.53 -18.78 18.28
N LEU A 215 -1.52 -17.56 18.82
CA LEU A 215 -0.32 -16.74 18.86
C LEU A 215 0.63 -17.28 19.94
N GLN A 216 1.84 -17.68 19.53
CA GLN A 216 2.86 -18.22 20.42
C GLN A 216 3.81 -17.13 20.91
N ASN A 217 4.34 -17.29 22.13
CA ASN A 217 5.34 -16.38 22.73
C ASN A 217 4.90 -14.91 22.83
N ALA A 218 3.60 -14.67 23.01
CA ALA A 218 3.10 -13.33 23.28
C ALA A 218 3.47 -12.87 24.71
N PRO A 219 3.82 -11.59 24.92
CA PRO A 219 4.03 -11.05 26.26
C PRO A 219 2.73 -11.12 27.09
N LEU A 220 2.88 -11.24 28.41
CA LEU A 220 1.76 -11.41 29.37
C LEU A 220 0.70 -10.30 29.29
N SER A 221 1.03 -9.12 28.76
CA SER A 221 0.10 -8.00 28.56
C SER A 221 -0.94 -8.23 27.48
N ILE A 222 -0.69 -9.12 26.52
CA ILE A 222 -1.59 -9.40 25.38
C ILE A 222 -2.50 -10.61 25.66
N GLY A 223 -2.06 -11.51 26.55
CA GLY A 223 -2.79 -12.72 26.91
C GLY A 223 -2.83 -13.77 25.79
N HIS A 224 -3.70 -14.77 25.96
CA HIS A 224 -3.94 -15.79 24.95
C HIS A 224 -4.85 -15.25 23.85
N THR A 225 -4.32 -15.15 22.63
CA THR A 225 -5.10 -14.73 21.46
C THR A 225 -4.69 -15.51 20.21
N THR A 226 -5.48 -15.42 19.15
CA THR A 226 -5.16 -15.96 17.82
C THR A 226 -4.47 -14.90 16.97
N VAL A 227 -3.80 -15.30 15.89
CA VAL A 227 -3.13 -14.35 14.98
C VAL A 227 -4.11 -13.33 14.40
N LYS A 228 -5.31 -13.77 13.98
CA LYS A 228 -6.37 -12.88 13.48
C LYS A 228 -6.80 -11.85 14.52
N ASN A 229 -7.08 -12.29 15.76
CA ASN A 229 -7.55 -11.41 16.82
C ASN A 229 -6.46 -10.42 17.25
N TYR A 230 -5.21 -10.87 17.34
CA TYR A 230 -4.07 -10.00 17.59
C TYR A 230 -3.97 -8.86 16.57
N ILE A 231 -4.11 -9.17 15.28
CA ILE A 231 -4.05 -8.18 14.21
C ILE A 231 -5.25 -7.22 14.24
N ALA A 232 -6.44 -7.74 14.54
CA ALA A 232 -7.65 -6.93 14.69
C ALA A 232 -7.56 -5.97 15.88
N ASP A 233 -6.95 -6.38 16.98
CA ASP A 233 -6.86 -5.57 18.20
C ASP A 233 -5.75 -4.52 18.13
N VAL A 234 -4.55 -4.92 17.71
CA VAL A 234 -3.36 -4.05 17.68
C VAL A 234 -3.35 -3.13 16.46
N PHE A 235 -3.59 -3.69 15.26
CA PHE A 235 -3.49 -2.94 14.01
C PHE A 235 -4.85 -2.46 13.50
N LYS A 236 -5.98 -2.83 14.13
CA LYS A 236 -7.34 -2.49 13.67
C LYS A 236 -7.63 -2.95 12.24
N ILE A 237 -7.04 -4.07 11.85
CA ILE A 237 -7.16 -4.65 10.51
C ILE A 237 -8.10 -5.86 10.59
N LYS A 238 -9.19 -5.81 9.82
CA LYS A 238 -10.20 -6.89 9.75
C LYS A 238 -10.26 -7.49 8.35
N TYR A 239 -10.61 -8.78 8.29
CA TYR A 239 -10.78 -9.48 7.02
C TYR A 239 -12.02 -9.01 6.24
N ASP A 240 -13.12 -8.75 6.94
CA ASP A 240 -14.39 -8.37 6.30
C ASP A 240 -14.31 -7.00 5.57
N ASP A 241 -13.36 -6.16 5.97
CA ASP A 241 -13.18 -4.82 5.41
C ASP A 241 -12.38 -4.79 4.08
N ILE A 242 -11.88 -5.94 3.59
CA ILE A 242 -11.03 -6.00 2.37
C ILE A 242 -11.68 -5.28 1.19
N TRP A 243 -12.94 -5.59 0.87
CA TRP A 243 -13.62 -5.01 -0.30
C TRP A 243 -13.91 -3.52 -0.13
N THR A 244 -14.26 -3.10 1.08
CA THR A 244 -14.46 -1.69 1.43
C THR A 244 -13.14 -0.92 1.26
N ASN A 245 -12.03 -1.50 1.71
CA ASN A 245 -10.70 -0.91 1.55
C ASN A 245 -10.28 -0.79 0.09
N PHE A 246 -10.58 -1.80 -0.75
CA PHE A 246 -10.37 -1.68 -2.20
C PHE A 246 -11.17 -0.51 -2.78
N GLY A 247 -12.43 -0.36 -2.38
CA GLY A 247 -13.27 0.77 -2.77
C GLY A 247 -12.64 2.12 -2.42
N TYR A 248 -12.06 2.26 -1.22
CA TYR A 248 -11.34 3.47 -0.83
C TYR A 248 -10.09 3.72 -1.67
N VAL A 249 -9.30 2.69 -2.01
CA VAL A 249 -8.13 2.84 -2.89
C VAL A 249 -8.54 3.38 -4.26
N PHE A 250 -9.60 2.83 -4.86
CA PHE A 250 -10.13 3.36 -6.13
C PHE A 250 -10.64 4.79 -6.00
N LEU A 251 -11.33 5.12 -4.90
CA LEU A 251 -11.78 6.48 -4.63
C LEU A 251 -10.61 7.47 -4.60
N TYR A 252 -9.52 7.15 -3.89
CA TYR A 252 -8.33 8.00 -3.84
C TYR A 252 -7.69 8.18 -5.22
N ILE A 253 -7.58 7.11 -6.01
CA ILE A 253 -7.07 7.18 -7.39
C ILE A 253 -7.92 8.17 -8.20
N VAL A 254 -9.25 8.05 -8.17
CA VAL A 254 -10.16 8.94 -8.90
C VAL A 254 -10.00 10.39 -8.43
N VAL A 255 -9.97 10.64 -7.12
CA VAL A 255 -9.81 11.99 -6.55
C VAL A 255 -8.49 12.62 -7.01
N ILE A 256 -7.37 11.89 -6.91
CA ILE A 256 -6.05 12.38 -7.35
C ILE A 256 -6.05 12.67 -8.86
N ARG A 257 -6.69 11.81 -9.68
CA ARG A 257 -6.83 12.05 -11.13
C ARG A 257 -7.66 13.28 -11.44
N VAL A 258 -8.77 13.51 -10.74
CA VAL A 258 -9.61 14.70 -10.93
C VAL A 258 -8.81 15.97 -10.60
N ILE A 259 -8.11 15.97 -9.46
CA ILE A 259 -7.26 17.11 -9.06
C ILE A 259 -6.16 17.33 -10.10
N SER A 260 -5.49 16.27 -10.55
CA SER A 260 -4.45 16.33 -11.58
C SER A 260 -4.95 16.95 -12.89
N LEU A 261 -6.14 16.56 -13.35
CA LEU A 261 -6.76 17.12 -14.55
C LEU A 261 -7.10 18.61 -14.39
N LEU A 262 -7.63 19.00 -13.23
CA LEU A 262 -7.90 20.41 -12.92
C LEU A 262 -6.60 21.23 -12.88
N SER A 263 -5.56 20.72 -12.22
CA SER A 263 -4.24 21.34 -12.20
C SER A 263 -3.69 21.54 -13.62
N LEU A 264 -3.72 20.50 -14.47
CA LEU A 264 -3.24 20.60 -15.84
C LEU A 264 -4.06 21.56 -16.72
N ARG A 265 -5.37 21.67 -16.47
CA ARG A 265 -6.25 22.54 -17.25
C ARG A 265 -6.06 24.02 -16.91
N TYR A 266 -5.95 24.34 -15.61
CA TYR A 266 -6.02 25.71 -15.10
C TYR A 266 -4.68 26.31 -14.70
N LEU A 267 -3.67 25.50 -14.41
CA LEU A 267 -2.33 25.99 -14.06
C LEU A 267 -1.42 25.95 -15.28
N ASN A 268 -0.72 27.05 -15.55
CA ASN A 268 0.31 27.11 -16.58
C ASN A 268 1.57 27.76 -15.99
N HIS A 269 2.64 26.97 -15.92
CA HIS A 269 3.90 27.36 -15.31
C HIS A 269 4.93 27.94 -16.31
N GLN A 270 4.60 28.09 -17.60
CA GLN A 270 5.49 28.73 -18.59
C GLN A 270 5.52 30.27 -18.52
N LYS A 271 4.53 30.90 -17.89
CA LYS A 271 4.38 32.37 -17.87
C LYS A 271 5.17 33.06 -16.75
N ARG A 272 6.23 32.46 -16.24
CA ARG A 272 6.98 33.00 -15.09
C ARG A 272 8.48 32.92 -15.29
#